data_AF-T0L450-F1
#
_entry.id   AF-T0L450-F1
#
_cell.length_a   1.000
_cell.length_b   1.000
_cell.length_c   1.000
_cell.angle_alpha   90.00
_cell.angle_beta   90.00
_cell.angle_gamma   90.00
#
_symmetry.space_group_name_H-M   'P 1'
#
loop_
_entity.id
_entity.type
_entity.pdbx_description
1 polymer ?
#
loop_
_entity_poly.entity_id
_entity_poly.type
_entity_poly.pdbx_seq_one_letter_code
_entity_poly.pdbx_strand_id
1 'polypeptide(L)'
;MKAYKIITASLLLFQVTLSANELSWVDTQVDAIKPARVGMNNSETLKLQDPFIFYKKGSAKNKKATNVAKSSIRKSSDATIKKGPKPMKLTAIINNSALINGEWYRVDQNIAGFMVSSITRTNVVLTKGKKKLVLTTNDQNKNLKFK
;
A
#
# COMPACT_ATOMS: atom_id res chain seq x y z
N MET A 1 31.36 -61.73 -10.20
CA MET A 1 31.08 -60.61 -9.27
C MET A 1 31.14 -59.19 -9.89
N LYS A 2 31.70 -58.97 -11.09
CA LYS A 2 31.74 -57.60 -11.68
C LYS A 2 30.44 -57.21 -12.41
N ALA A 3 29.78 -58.17 -13.08
CA ALA A 3 28.55 -57.92 -13.83
C ALA A 3 27.36 -57.51 -12.95
N TYR A 4 27.17 -58.14 -11.78
CA TYR A 4 26.07 -57.77 -10.88
C TYR A 4 26.20 -56.32 -10.39
N LYS A 5 27.42 -55.83 -10.16
CA LYS A 5 27.68 -54.44 -9.73
C LYS A 5 27.30 -53.43 -10.81
N ILE A 6 27.56 -53.76 -12.08
CA ILE A 6 27.20 -52.92 -13.23
C ILE A 6 25.68 -52.90 -13.41
N ILE A 7 25.03 -54.04 -13.27
CA ILE A 7 23.57 -54.15 -13.36
C ILE A 7 22.89 -53.37 -12.23
N THR A 8 23.40 -53.49 -10.99
CA THR A 8 22.86 -52.71 -9.86
C THR A 8 23.07 -51.21 -10.03
N ALA A 9 24.21 -50.77 -10.57
CA ALA A 9 24.47 -49.36 -10.83
C ALA A 9 23.56 -48.80 -11.95
N SER A 10 23.33 -49.59 -13.01
CA SER A 10 22.43 -49.22 -14.11
C SER A 10 20.97 -49.12 -13.64
N LEU A 11 20.52 -50.03 -12.77
CA LEU A 11 19.18 -50.01 -12.21
C LEU A 11 18.95 -48.79 -11.30
N LEU A 12 19.96 -48.39 -10.54
CA LEU A 12 19.89 -47.23 -9.64
C LEU A 12 19.82 -45.90 -10.42
N LEU A 13 20.53 -45.78 -11.54
CA LEU A 13 20.48 -44.61 -12.42
C LEU A 13 19.14 -44.45 -13.15
N PHE A 14 18.45 -45.55 -13.45
CA PHE A 14 17.14 -45.54 -14.13
C PHE A 14 16.00 -45.03 -13.22
N GLN A 15 16.13 -45.18 -11.90
CA GLN A 15 15.13 -44.66 -10.95
C GLN A 15 15.17 -43.13 -10.84
N VAL A 16 16.34 -42.51 -11.00
CA VAL A 16 16.51 -41.05 -10.89
C VAL A 16 15.87 -40.30 -12.06
N THR A 17 15.82 -40.90 -13.25
CA THR A 17 15.21 -40.27 -14.43
C THR A 17 13.69 -40.22 -14.38
N LEU A 18 13.04 -41.09 -13.59
CA LEU A 18 11.57 -41.13 -13.45
C LEU A 18 11.04 -39.98 -12.57
N SER A 19 11.85 -39.47 -11.64
CA SER A 19 11.48 -38.35 -10.74
C SER A 19 11.69 -36.96 -11.34
N ALA A 20 12.24 -36.85 -12.56
CA ALA A 20 12.57 -35.56 -13.18
C ALA A 20 11.36 -34.79 -13.77
N ASN A 21 10.19 -35.43 -13.88
CA ASN A 21 9.00 -34.85 -14.53
C ASN A 21 8.03 -34.18 -13.53
N GLU A 22 8.33 -34.15 -12.23
CA GLU A 22 7.45 -33.57 -11.20
C GLU A 22 7.31 -32.04 -11.29
N LEU A 23 8.20 -31.36 -12.03
CA LEU A 23 8.22 -29.91 -12.18
C LEU A 23 7.65 -29.40 -13.51
N SER A 24 7.32 -30.26 -14.47
CA SER A 24 6.82 -29.84 -15.79
C SER A 24 5.47 -29.10 -15.72
N TRP A 25 4.63 -29.43 -14.73
CA TRP A 25 3.39 -28.69 -14.50
C TRP A 25 3.64 -27.27 -13.99
N VAL A 26 4.72 -27.04 -13.22
CA VAL A 26 5.11 -25.71 -12.74
C VAL A 26 5.57 -24.85 -13.91
N ASP A 27 6.39 -25.41 -14.80
CA ASP A 27 6.84 -24.72 -16.00
C ASP A 27 5.66 -24.30 -16.87
N THR A 28 4.64 -25.16 -16.99
CA THR A 28 3.38 -24.85 -17.69
C THR A 28 2.65 -23.65 -17.07
N GLN A 29 2.56 -23.59 -15.74
CA GLN A 29 1.93 -22.46 -15.03
C GLN A 29 2.72 -21.16 -15.20
N VAL A 30 4.05 -21.26 -15.17
CA VAL A 30 4.96 -20.13 -15.36
C VAL A 30 4.83 -19.59 -16.80
N ASP A 31 4.79 -20.47 -17.79
CA ASP A 31 4.63 -20.10 -19.19
C ASP A 31 3.28 -19.45 -19.47
N ALA A 32 2.21 -19.90 -18.81
CA ALA A 32 0.89 -19.28 -18.91
C ALA A 32 0.86 -17.81 -18.43
N ILE A 33 1.75 -17.41 -17.49
CA ILE A 33 1.80 -16.04 -16.97
C ILE A 33 2.87 -15.15 -17.61
N LYS A 34 3.83 -15.73 -18.34
CA LYS A 34 4.87 -15.00 -19.09
C LYS A 34 4.40 -14.04 -20.19
N PRO A 35 3.25 -14.21 -20.90
CA PRO A 35 2.92 -13.29 -21.98
C PRO A 35 2.74 -11.85 -21.47
N ALA A 36 3.21 -10.89 -22.27
CA ALA A 36 3.11 -9.46 -21.95
C ALA A 36 1.66 -9.04 -21.74
N ARG A 37 1.38 -8.33 -20.64
CA ARG A 37 0.07 -7.75 -20.38
C ARG A 37 -0.09 -6.51 -21.24
N VAL A 38 -0.91 -6.59 -22.28
CA VAL A 38 -1.27 -5.42 -23.08
C VAL A 38 -2.41 -4.70 -22.36
N GLY A 39 -2.19 -3.44 -22.00
CA GLY A 39 -3.21 -2.58 -21.40
C GLY A 39 -4.24 -2.12 -22.43
N MET A 40 -5.25 -1.39 -21.96
CA MET A 40 -6.27 -0.79 -22.82
C MET A 40 -5.70 0.39 -23.61
N ASN A 41 -6.13 0.58 -24.87
CA ASN A 41 -5.63 1.70 -25.69
C ASN A 41 -6.21 3.05 -25.18
N ASN A 42 -5.50 4.14 -25.41
CA ASN A 42 -5.92 5.51 -25.06
C ASN A 42 -7.30 5.86 -25.64
N SER A 43 -7.61 5.39 -26.86
CA SER A 43 -8.93 5.62 -27.47
C SER A 43 -10.07 4.87 -26.77
N GLU A 44 -9.76 3.79 -26.06
CA GLU A 44 -10.73 3.00 -25.31
C GLU A 44 -10.87 3.53 -23.87
N THR A 45 -9.79 4.03 -23.26
CA THR A 45 -9.85 4.66 -21.93
C THR A 45 -10.66 5.95 -21.94
N LEU A 46 -10.59 6.73 -23.03
CA LEU A 46 -11.41 7.94 -23.20
C LEU A 46 -12.92 7.66 -23.33
N LYS A 47 -13.31 6.43 -23.68
CA LYS A 47 -14.72 6.02 -23.78
C LYS A 47 -15.29 5.52 -22.44
N LEU A 48 -14.46 5.32 -21.43
CA LEU A 48 -14.91 4.89 -20.11
C LEU A 48 -15.76 5.98 -19.46
N GLN A 49 -16.94 5.59 -18.98
CA GLN A 49 -17.75 6.45 -18.14
C GLN A 49 -17.16 6.52 -16.72
N ASP A 50 -17.30 7.67 -16.07
CA ASP A 50 -16.94 7.82 -14.67
C ASP A 50 -17.78 6.85 -13.80
N PRO A 51 -17.15 5.91 -13.07
CA PRO A 51 -17.86 4.93 -12.26
C PRO A 51 -18.47 5.54 -10.98
N PHE A 52 -18.13 6.78 -10.64
CA PHE A 52 -18.60 7.41 -9.41
C PHE A 52 -19.92 8.17 -9.64
N ILE A 53 -20.95 7.76 -8.91
CA ILE A 53 -22.23 8.45 -8.87
C ILE A 53 -22.13 9.62 -7.89
N PHE A 54 -22.00 10.84 -8.42
CA PHE A 54 -22.06 12.05 -7.60
C PHE A 54 -23.51 12.51 -7.41
N TYR A 55 -24.05 12.37 -6.20
CA TYR A 55 -25.32 12.99 -5.85
C TYR A 55 -25.14 14.51 -5.80
N LYS A 56 -25.74 15.23 -6.76
CA LYS A 56 -25.84 16.68 -6.72
C LYS A 56 -26.67 17.06 -5.49
N LYS A 57 -26.02 17.52 -4.42
CA LYS A 57 -26.70 18.24 -3.34
C LYS A 57 -27.43 19.41 -4.00
N GLY A 58 -28.75 19.44 -3.85
CA GLY A 58 -29.64 20.37 -4.54
C GLY A 58 -29.03 21.76 -4.64
N SER A 59 -28.90 22.25 -5.88
CA SER A 59 -28.38 23.57 -6.19
C SER A 59 -29.14 24.60 -5.36
N ALA A 60 -28.47 25.21 -4.39
CA ALA A 60 -28.95 26.45 -3.80
C ALA A 60 -29.18 27.43 -4.96
N LYS A 61 -30.43 27.87 -5.09
CA LYS A 61 -30.93 28.77 -6.14
C LYS A 61 -29.90 29.85 -6.47
N ASN A 62 -29.61 30.02 -7.75
CA ASN A 62 -28.82 31.09 -8.34
C ASN A 62 -29.08 32.42 -7.63
N LYS A 63 -28.17 32.84 -6.74
CA LYS A 63 -28.11 34.23 -6.31
C LYS A 63 -27.50 35.02 -7.46
N LYS A 64 -28.28 35.97 -7.98
CA LYS A 64 -27.93 36.91 -9.05
C LYS A 64 -26.47 37.35 -8.92
N ALA A 65 -25.74 37.27 -10.04
CA ALA A 65 -24.41 37.82 -10.20
C ALA A 65 -24.45 39.29 -9.79
N THR A 66 -23.92 39.59 -8.60
CA THR A 66 -23.60 40.94 -8.18
C THR A 66 -22.24 41.23 -8.78
N ASN A 67 -22.15 42.25 -9.63
CA ASN A 67 -20.89 42.75 -10.16
C ASN A 67 -20.00 43.16 -8.99
N VAL A 68 -19.08 42.27 -8.59
CA VAL A 68 -18.07 42.59 -7.58
C VAL A 68 -17.00 43.41 -8.29
N ALA A 69 -16.95 44.69 -7.94
CA ALA A 69 -15.91 45.61 -8.36
C ALA A 69 -14.53 44.98 -8.14
N LYS A 70 -13.65 45.13 -9.13
CA LYS A 70 -12.27 44.63 -9.12
C LYS A 70 -11.49 45.28 -7.97
N SER A 71 -11.54 44.65 -6.80
CA SER A 71 -10.69 45.00 -5.67
C SER A 71 -9.25 44.68 -6.07
N SER A 72 -8.40 45.71 -6.09
CA SER A 72 -6.97 45.54 -6.30
C SER A 72 -6.41 44.75 -5.13
N ILE A 73 -5.98 43.52 -5.44
CA ILE A 73 -5.28 42.64 -4.51
C ILE A 73 -3.98 43.35 -4.12
N ARG A 74 -3.99 44.03 -2.96
CA ARG A 74 -2.75 44.40 -2.28
C ARG A 74 -2.10 43.09 -1.86
N LYS A 75 -0.96 42.75 -2.47
CA LYS A 75 -0.07 41.67 -2.03
C LYS A 75 0.31 41.97 -0.57
N SER A 76 -0.41 41.39 0.38
CA SER A 76 0.10 41.32 1.75
C SER A 76 1.29 40.38 1.71
N SER A 77 2.42 40.86 2.22
CA SER A 77 3.62 40.09 2.42
C SER A 77 3.27 38.74 3.05
N ASP A 78 3.83 37.69 2.47
CA ASP A 78 3.62 36.30 2.82
C ASP A 78 4.19 36.08 4.24
N ALA A 79 3.37 36.34 5.25
CA ALA A 79 3.69 35.94 6.61
C ALA A 79 3.68 34.41 6.59
N THR A 80 4.87 33.81 6.52
CA THR A 80 5.08 32.37 6.70
C THR A 80 4.52 31.98 8.06
N ILE A 81 3.24 31.62 8.09
CA ILE A 81 2.59 30.97 9.22
C ILE A 81 3.37 29.66 9.39
N LYS A 82 4.20 29.61 10.44
CA LYS A 82 4.93 28.40 10.83
C LYS A 82 3.89 27.29 11.05
N LYS A 83 3.69 26.43 10.04
CA LYS A 83 2.84 25.26 10.16
C LYS A 83 3.38 24.43 11.32
N GLY A 84 2.54 24.24 12.35
CA GLY A 84 2.86 23.38 13.47
C GLY A 84 3.23 21.96 13.02
N PRO A 85 3.82 21.15 13.91
CA PRO A 85 4.23 19.80 13.57
C PRO A 85 3.04 18.98 13.04
N LYS A 86 3.22 18.37 11.86
CA LYS A 86 2.20 17.52 11.23
C LYS A 86 1.88 16.34 12.15
N PRO A 87 0.59 16.04 12.42
CA PRO A 87 0.24 14.89 13.24
C PRO A 87 0.72 13.60 12.57
N MET A 88 1.33 12.71 13.35
CA MET A 88 1.68 11.37 12.87
C MET A 88 0.42 10.54 12.71
N LYS A 89 0.17 10.08 11.48
CA LYS A 89 -0.94 9.19 11.13
C LYS A 89 -0.40 7.87 10.60
N LEU A 90 -0.86 6.78 11.20
CA LEU A 90 -0.64 5.43 10.69
C LEU A 90 -1.68 5.14 9.61
N THR A 91 -1.22 4.82 8.41
CA THR A 91 -2.08 4.52 7.27
C THR A 91 -2.26 3.02 7.08
N ALA A 92 -1.19 2.23 7.21
CA ALA A 92 -1.22 0.79 6.96
C ALA A 92 -0.13 0.04 7.74
N ILE A 93 -0.32 -1.27 7.89
CA ILE A 93 0.69 -2.20 8.41
C ILE A 93 0.72 -3.42 7.48
N ILE A 94 1.90 -3.76 6.96
CA ILE A 94 2.12 -4.89 6.05
C ILE A 94 3.48 -5.52 6.39
N ASN A 95 3.54 -6.85 6.53
CA ASN A 95 4.78 -7.62 6.75
C ASN A 95 5.70 -7.00 7.82
N ASN A 96 5.16 -6.74 9.01
CA ASN A 96 5.87 -6.12 10.14
C ASN A 96 6.49 -4.75 9.83
N SER A 97 5.98 -4.05 8.82
CA SER A 97 6.34 -2.68 8.48
C SER A 97 5.10 -1.80 8.60
N ALA A 98 5.29 -0.54 9.01
CA ALA A 98 4.22 0.42 9.24
C ALA A 98 4.35 1.63 8.33
N LEU A 99 3.28 1.96 7.61
CA LEU A 99 3.21 3.16 6.78
C LEU A 99 2.75 4.34 7.63
N ILE A 100 3.69 5.20 8.02
CA ILE A 100 3.44 6.37 8.85
C ILE A 100 3.77 7.62 8.04
N ASN A 101 2.80 8.55 7.92
CA ASN A 101 2.97 9.79 7.16
C ASN A 101 3.44 9.66 5.69
N GLY A 102 3.31 8.47 5.10
CA GLY A 102 3.70 8.18 3.70
C GLY A 102 4.99 7.39 3.54
N GLU A 103 5.69 7.09 4.63
CA GLU A 103 6.94 6.31 4.62
C GLU A 103 6.80 5.01 5.41
N TRP A 104 7.49 3.97 4.95
CA TRP A 104 7.50 2.66 5.58
C TRP A 104 8.58 2.56 6.64
N TYR A 105 8.18 2.13 7.83
CA TYR A 105 9.10 1.97 8.96
C TYR A 105 9.04 0.57 9.56
N ARG A 106 10.18 0.10 10.06
CA ARG A 106 10.35 -1.15 10.80
C ARG A 106 10.67 -0.88 12.27
N VAL A 107 10.70 -1.93 13.08
CA VAL A 107 11.18 -1.88 14.46
C VAL A 107 12.59 -1.28 14.51
N ASP A 108 12.87 -0.50 15.55
CA ASP A 108 14.12 0.23 15.81
C ASP A 108 14.46 1.38 14.85
N GLN A 109 13.54 1.74 13.95
CA GLN A 109 13.70 2.95 13.14
C GLN A 109 13.18 4.21 13.85
N ASN A 110 13.76 5.35 13.50
CA ASN A 110 13.43 6.65 14.08
C ASN A 110 12.48 7.43 13.17
N ILE A 111 11.42 7.98 13.75
CA ILE A 111 10.39 8.78 13.09
C ILE A 111 10.15 10.03 13.95
N ALA A 112 10.51 11.20 13.44
CA ALA A 112 10.33 12.49 14.13
C ALA A 112 10.86 12.51 15.58
N GLY A 113 11.94 11.77 15.85
CA GLY A 113 12.55 11.64 17.17
C GLY A 113 11.91 10.60 18.09
N PHE A 114 10.99 9.77 17.59
CA PHE A 114 10.47 8.59 18.27
C PHE A 114 11.01 7.32 17.62
N MET A 115 11.32 6.31 18.42
CA MET A 115 11.77 5.01 17.96
C MET A 115 10.59 4.03 17.90
N VAL A 116 10.50 3.26 16.81
CA VAL A 116 9.50 2.21 16.64
C VAL A 116 9.85 1.03 17.55
N SER A 117 9.10 0.85 18.63
CA SER A 117 9.36 -0.22 19.60
C SER A 117 8.68 -1.55 19.24
N SER A 118 7.46 -1.50 18.71
CA SER A 118 6.73 -2.71 18.34
C SER A 118 5.67 -2.41 17.29
N ILE A 119 5.50 -3.34 16.34
CA ILE A 119 4.46 -3.31 15.32
C ILE A 119 3.56 -4.53 15.54
N THR A 120 2.28 -4.28 15.77
CA THR A 120 1.24 -5.30 15.90
C THR A 120 0.34 -5.27 14.66
N ARG A 121 -0.68 -6.13 14.59
CA ARG A 121 -1.60 -6.18 13.44
C ARG A 121 -2.35 -4.87 13.20
N THR A 122 -2.68 -4.13 14.26
CA THR A 122 -3.52 -2.92 14.17
C THR A 122 -2.83 -1.67 14.69
N ASN A 123 -1.79 -1.83 15.51
CA ASN A 123 -1.20 -0.73 16.26
C ASN A 123 0.32 -0.73 16.13
N VAL A 124 0.90 0.47 16.20
CA VAL A 124 2.35 0.69 16.25
C VAL A 124 2.67 1.50 17.49
N VAL A 125 3.66 1.03 18.25
CA VAL A 125 4.09 1.69 19.47
C VAL A 125 5.41 2.41 19.21
N LEU A 126 5.38 3.72 19.42
CA LEU A 126 6.51 4.62 19.30
C LEU A 126 6.98 5.06 20.70
N THR A 127 8.29 5.15 20.91
CA THR A 127 8.88 5.52 22.20
C THR A 127 9.91 6.64 22.05
N LYS A 128 9.93 7.58 23.00
CA LYS A 128 10.93 8.66 23.08
C LYS A 128 11.29 8.89 24.53
N GLY A 129 12.39 8.25 24.96
CA GLY A 129 12.75 8.19 26.38
C GLY A 129 11.61 7.57 27.19
N LYS A 130 11.02 8.33 28.12
CA LYS A 130 9.90 7.88 28.96
C LYS A 130 8.52 8.03 28.33
N LYS A 131 8.40 8.68 27.16
CA LYS A 131 7.12 8.93 26.48
C LYS A 131 6.79 7.77 25.53
N LYS A 132 5.55 7.30 25.58
CA LYS A 132 4.99 6.27 24.68
C LYS A 132 3.85 6.86 23.87
N LEU A 133 3.86 6.63 22.57
CA LEU A 133 2.80 7.03 21.65
C LEU A 133 2.31 5.78 20.91
N VAL A 134 1.00 5.57 20.85
CA VAL A 134 0.38 4.45 20.16
C VAL A 134 -0.36 4.99 18.96
N LEU A 135 0.00 4.53 17.77
CA LEU A 135 -0.73 4.80 16.54
C LEU A 135 -1.56 3.57 16.19
N THR A 136 -2.80 3.79 15.76
CA THR A 136 -3.75 2.71 15.47
C THR A 136 -4.36 2.95 14.10
N THR A 137 -4.61 1.87 13.34
CA THR A 137 -5.29 1.94 12.04
C THR A 137 -6.79 2.15 12.17
N ASN A 138 -7.39 1.73 13.29
CA ASN A 138 -8.80 1.91 13.58
C ASN A 138 -9.09 3.31 14.15
N ASP A 139 -10.15 3.95 13.66
CA ASP A 139 -10.61 5.25 14.14
C ASP A 139 -11.36 5.09 15.46
N GLN A 140 -10.70 5.37 16.58
CA GLN A 140 -11.25 5.26 17.93
C GLN A 140 -12.11 6.49 18.29
N ASN A 141 -13.01 6.89 17.39
CA ASN A 141 -13.91 8.01 17.65
C ASN A 141 -14.91 7.62 18.74
N LYS A 142 -14.77 8.20 19.93
CA LYS A 142 -15.64 7.97 21.09
C LYS A 142 -17.12 8.30 20.83
N ASN A 143 -17.43 9.06 19.78
CA ASN A 143 -18.78 9.47 19.43
C ASN A 143 -19.46 8.58 18.36
N LEU A 144 -18.77 7.58 17.80
CA LEU A 144 -19.35 6.68 16.81
C LEU A 144 -19.93 5.44 17.52
N LYS A 145 -21.26 5.44 17.74
CA LYS A 145 -22.00 4.25 18.19
C LYS A 145 -22.32 3.39 16.97
N PHE A 146 -21.70 2.23 16.85
CA PHE A 146 -22.15 1.19 15.91
C PHE A 146 -23.39 0.52 16.53
N LYS A 147 -24.49 0.46 15.78
CA LYS A 147 -25.74 -0.21 16.15
C LYS A 147 -25.76 -1.61 15.58
#